data_AF-A0A519LGI4-F1
#
_entry.id   AF-A0A519LGI4-F1
#
_cell.length_a   1.000
_cell.length_b   1.000
_cell.length_c   1.000
_cell.angle_alpha   90.00
_cell.angle_beta   90.00
_cell.angle_gamma   90.00
#
_symmetry.space_group_name_H-M   'P 1'
#
loop_
_entity.id
_entity.type
_entity.pdbx_description
1 polymer ?
#
loop_
_entity_poly.entity_id
_entity_poly.type
_entity_poly.pdbx_seq_one_letter_code
_entity_poly.pdbx_strand_id
1 'polypeptide(L)'
;SENRDREINPEEFLKQLAQKEPSTDYLADFLKQKNRVNFKLKKFKTKDDSLEIRIAKNTDKAVPVKLETQTRDGERKSYWVETAENERLKTVNLPAENIYKITLNDDYIFPEANYRDNFLYTKGLFSNSKKIKFKLIKDIPNPEFNEIYLNPRIRFSNTYDKFLIGMNFKNQSLFDQKFLYSITPSFSTGTGKLTGSGAVEYSFLPAESMIQSLTFGISGSYFHYDYDLAYQKASLYSSIRFRKNPRSTVSRGASFSYNYFQRDLNAKMIAEQDYERYNLWTLGYGFSDNQMIHEKSFSISTQGMQDFNKITAEAFYRWEFAPRQKLSLRLFGGYFARNETRNNTFDYGISRVSDYSFSYNLLGQSATGGILSQQFVLADGGFKSFIPGTVNQWITSFNVDTSVWKIFHIYADAGIYKNKNNPTQFIWDSGVKVRVIPDFLEIYFPVQSSLGFEPGFKDYGKRIRYTLILNLSTIINAARRGWY
;
A
#
# COMPACT_ATOMS: atom_id res chain seq x y z
N SER A 1 30.95 3.20 46.66
CA SER A 1 29.76 2.83 45.88
C SER A 1 28.52 3.02 46.77
N GLU A 2 27.89 4.19 46.68
CA GLU A 2 26.84 4.63 47.62
C GLU A 2 25.55 3.79 47.51
N ASN A 3 25.29 3.21 46.34
CA ASN A 3 24.06 2.47 46.01
C ASN A 3 24.30 1.01 45.59
N ARG A 4 25.39 0.39 46.05
CA ARG A 4 25.65 -1.03 45.74
C ARG A 4 24.56 -1.88 46.42
N ASP A 5 23.93 -2.76 45.63
CA ASP A 5 22.87 -3.69 46.07
C ASP A 5 21.59 -3.02 46.62
N ARG A 6 21.30 -1.78 46.20
CA ARG A 6 20.07 -1.05 46.55
C ARG A 6 19.30 -0.65 45.31
N GLU A 7 17.98 -0.82 45.34
CA GLU A 7 17.09 -0.28 44.32
C GLU A 7 17.03 1.25 44.46
N ILE A 8 17.25 1.96 43.36
CA ILE A 8 17.26 3.43 43.32
C ILE A 8 16.12 3.94 42.46
N ASN A 9 15.58 5.10 42.81
CA ASN A 9 14.62 5.79 41.96
C ASN A 9 15.35 6.39 40.74
N PRO A 10 15.01 6.00 39.50
CA PRO A 10 15.65 6.54 38.30
C PRO A 10 15.57 8.08 38.19
N GLU A 11 14.49 8.70 38.68
CA GLU A 11 14.35 10.16 38.64
C GLU A 11 15.34 10.86 39.59
N GLU A 12 15.62 10.25 40.74
CA GLU A 12 16.60 10.77 41.70
C GLU A 12 18.02 10.67 41.15
N PHE A 13 18.35 9.55 40.51
CA PHE A 13 19.63 9.38 39.81
C PHE A 13 19.82 10.43 38.71
N LEU A 14 18.80 10.68 37.89
CA LEU A 14 18.88 11.69 36.83
C LEU A 14 19.04 13.12 37.38
N LYS A 15 18.40 13.45 38.50
CA LYS A 15 18.61 14.74 39.18
C LYS A 15 20.02 14.89 39.72
N GLN A 16 20.57 13.85 40.36
CA GLN A 16 21.96 13.86 40.84
C GLN A 16 22.96 13.95 39.68
N LEU A 17 22.66 13.31 38.54
CA LEU A 17 23.45 13.43 37.33
C LEU A 17 23.42 14.86 36.78
N ALA A 18 22.25 15.48 36.69
CA ALA A 18 22.10 16.86 36.23
C ALA A 18 22.82 17.88 37.13
N GLN A 19 22.93 17.63 38.44
CA GLN A 19 23.71 18.47 39.35
C GLN A 19 25.22 18.43 39.07
N LYS A 20 25.73 17.28 38.59
CA LYS A 20 27.15 17.12 38.24
C LYS A 20 27.44 17.52 36.80
N GLU A 21 26.52 17.22 35.89
CA GLU A 21 26.61 17.46 34.45
C GLU A 21 25.32 18.18 33.96
N PRO A 22 25.27 19.53 34.02
CA PRO A 22 24.07 20.30 33.70
C PRO A 22 23.50 20.07 32.30
N SER A 23 24.31 19.62 31.33
CA SER A 23 23.88 19.27 29.97
C SER A 23 22.93 18.06 29.92
N THR A 24 22.77 17.33 31.02
CA THR A 24 21.92 16.14 31.14
C THR A 24 20.53 16.44 31.69
N ASP A 25 20.22 17.68 32.08
CA ASP A 25 18.97 18.08 32.74
C ASP A 25 17.71 17.69 31.93
N TYR A 26 17.81 17.72 30.59
CA TYR A 26 16.71 17.35 29.71
C TYR A 26 16.26 15.88 29.83
N LEU A 27 17.10 14.97 30.35
CA LEU A 27 16.88 13.52 30.32
C LEU A 27 15.64 13.09 31.12
N ALA A 28 15.38 13.72 32.27
CA ALA A 28 14.27 13.35 33.14
C ALA A 28 12.92 13.48 32.42
N ASP A 29 12.70 14.62 31.77
CA ASP A 29 11.49 14.85 30.98
C ASP A 29 11.52 14.13 29.64
N PHE A 30 12.71 13.90 29.09
CA PHE A 30 12.87 13.14 27.84
C PHE A 30 12.36 11.72 27.99
N LEU A 31 12.75 11.01 29.04
CA LEU A 31 12.37 9.60 29.21
C LEU A 31 10.88 9.37 29.49
N LYS A 32 10.15 10.40 29.93
CA LYS A 32 8.70 10.34 30.22
C LYS A 32 7.81 10.32 28.97
N GLN A 33 8.32 10.76 27.83
CA GLN A 33 7.52 10.95 26.62
C GLN A 33 8.13 10.27 25.40
N LYS A 34 7.30 9.91 24.43
CA LYS A 34 7.78 9.41 23.13
C LYS A 34 8.29 10.57 22.29
N ASN A 35 9.57 10.88 22.43
CA ASN A 35 10.17 11.92 21.62
C ASN A 35 10.50 11.40 20.21
N ARG A 36 10.36 12.27 19.21
CA ARG A 36 10.88 12.06 17.84
C ARG A 36 11.89 13.15 17.52
N VAL A 37 12.88 13.31 18.40
CA VAL A 37 13.92 14.33 18.24
C VAL A 37 14.72 14.07 16.97
N ASN A 38 15.04 15.14 16.26
CA ASN A 38 15.78 15.13 15.03
C ASN A 38 16.59 16.41 14.93
N PHE A 39 17.89 16.25 14.72
CA PHE A 39 18.78 17.31 14.32
C PHE A 39 18.91 17.29 12.80
N LYS A 40 19.20 18.46 12.22
CA LYS A 40 19.36 18.60 10.79
C LYS A 40 20.47 19.57 10.44
N LEU A 41 21.47 19.08 9.74
CA LEU A 41 22.43 19.92 9.03
C LEU A 41 21.69 20.67 7.92
N LYS A 42 21.69 21.99 8.03
CA LYS A 42 21.26 22.91 6.97
C LYS A 42 22.47 23.27 6.10
N LYS A 43 22.25 24.12 5.10
CA LYS A 43 23.32 24.58 4.23
C LYS A 43 24.43 25.24 5.05
N PHE A 44 25.67 24.90 4.75
CA PHE A 44 26.82 25.64 5.27
C PHE A 44 27.15 26.80 4.34
N LYS A 45 27.82 27.81 4.89
CA LYS A 45 28.42 28.91 4.12
C LYS A 45 29.89 29.02 4.49
N THR A 46 30.73 29.28 3.50
CA THR A 46 32.12 29.67 3.75
C THR A 46 32.15 31.19 3.87
N LYS A 47 32.70 31.70 4.96
CA LYS A 47 32.92 33.12 5.20
C LYS A 47 34.35 33.31 5.69
N ASP A 48 35.16 33.97 4.86
CA ASP A 48 36.60 34.13 5.08
C ASP A 48 37.25 32.75 5.32
N ASP A 49 37.99 32.58 6.43
CA ASP A 49 38.61 31.32 6.82
C ASP A 49 37.72 30.44 7.72
N SER A 50 36.43 30.74 7.80
CA SER A 50 35.47 30.02 8.64
C SER A 50 34.35 29.35 7.84
N LEU A 51 33.93 28.18 8.34
CA LEU A 51 32.79 27.43 7.88
C LEU A 51 31.62 27.66 8.83
N GLU A 52 30.62 28.41 8.38
CA GLU A 52 29.37 28.65 9.09
C GLU A 52 28.44 27.45 8.88
N ILE A 53 28.26 26.63 9.92
CA ILE A 53 27.41 25.44 9.92
C ILE A 53 26.12 25.77 10.67
N ARG A 54 24.98 25.47 10.04
CA ARG A 54 23.66 25.70 10.62
C ARG A 54 23.01 24.36 10.99
N ILE A 55 22.65 24.21 12.26
CA ILE A 55 22.04 23.01 12.82
C ILE A 55 20.61 23.38 13.26
N ALA A 56 19.61 22.71 12.70
CA ALA A 56 18.22 22.87 13.13
C ALA A 56 17.81 21.70 14.03
N LYS A 57 16.98 21.96 15.04
CA LYS A 57 16.37 20.92 15.88
C LYS A 57 14.85 21.05 15.93
N ASN A 58 14.16 19.92 16.04
CA ASN A 58 12.69 19.87 16.11
C ASN A 58 12.14 19.77 17.55
N THR A 59 13.01 19.84 18.56
CA THR A 59 12.66 19.82 19.99
C THR A 59 12.99 21.14 20.66
N ASP A 60 12.20 21.53 21.65
CA ASP A 60 12.45 22.71 22.47
C ASP A 60 13.47 22.45 23.58
N LYS A 61 13.75 21.17 23.90
CA LYS A 61 14.70 20.76 24.94
C LYS A 61 16.15 21.07 24.56
N ALA A 62 16.97 21.48 25.53
CA ALA A 62 18.40 21.74 25.40
C ALA A 62 19.20 20.42 25.31
N VAL A 63 19.11 19.72 24.17
CA VAL A 63 19.81 18.46 23.94
C VAL A 63 21.16 18.76 23.26
N PRO A 64 22.31 18.39 23.84
CA PRO A 64 23.61 18.53 23.19
C PRO A 64 23.74 17.57 22.01
N VAL A 65 24.45 17.99 20.96
CA VAL A 65 24.69 17.15 19.78
C VAL A 65 26.17 17.13 19.42
N LYS A 66 26.69 15.93 19.14
CA LYS A 66 28.07 15.74 18.66
C LYS A 66 28.14 16.15 17.19
N LEU A 67 29.08 17.03 16.86
CA LEU A 67 29.41 17.46 15.49
C LEU A 67 30.80 16.92 15.15
N GLU A 68 30.94 16.23 14.03
CA GLU A 68 32.21 15.73 13.53
C GLU A 68 32.52 16.33 12.16
N THR A 69 33.75 16.76 11.96
CA THR A 69 34.29 17.13 10.65
C THR A 69 35.31 16.09 10.20
N GLN A 70 35.31 15.80 8.90
CA GLN A 70 36.23 14.85 8.30
C GLN A 70 36.96 15.47 7.10
N THR A 71 38.29 15.32 7.01
CA THR A 71 39.09 15.69 5.83
C THR A 71 38.97 14.63 4.72
N ARG A 72 39.51 14.90 3.53
CA ARG A 72 39.54 13.90 2.44
C ARG A 72 40.39 12.68 2.78
N ASP A 73 41.44 12.88 3.56
CA ASP A 73 42.40 11.84 3.96
C ASP A 73 41.87 10.99 5.13
N GLY A 74 40.71 11.39 5.69
CA GLY A 74 39.96 10.60 6.67
C GLY A 74 40.14 11.05 8.11
N GLU A 75 40.95 12.06 8.38
CA GLU A 75 41.12 12.64 9.72
C GLU A 75 39.81 13.24 10.23
N ARG A 76 39.48 12.97 11.50
CA ARG A 76 38.22 13.37 12.13
C ARG A 76 38.48 14.30 13.32
N LYS A 77 37.70 15.39 13.42
CA LYS A 77 37.67 16.26 14.61
C LYS A 77 36.23 16.32 15.14
N SER A 78 36.06 16.07 16.44
CA SER A 78 34.76 16.06 17.12
C SER A 78 34.57 17.30 18.00
N TYR A 79 33.36 17.83 18.02
CA TYR A 79 32.95 19.01 18.77
C TYR A 79 31.60 18.73 19.43
N TRP A 80 31.45 19.05 20.71
CA TRP A 80 30.14 19.05 21.35
C TRP A 80 29.46 20.39 21.15
N VAL A 81 28.24 20.37 20.60
CA VAL A 81 27.44 21.57 20.37
C VAL A 81 26.30 21.59 21.37
N GLU A 82 26.42 22.48 22.34
CA GLU A 82 25.35 22.78 23.29
C GLU A 82 24.22 23.55 22.59
N THR A 83 22.97 23.08 22.77
CA THR A 83 21.78 23.76 22.24
C THR A 83 20.99 24.39 23.36
N ALA A 84 20.41 25.57 23.13
CA ALA A 84 19.61 26.25 24.15
C ALA A 84 18.14 25.82 24.12
N GLU A 85 17.43 26.01 25.22
CA GLU A 85 15.98 25.79 25.27
C GLU A 85 15.25 26.73 24.30
N ASN A 86 14.21 26.23 23.62
CA ASN A 86 13.43 26.95 22.60
C ASN A 86 14.22 27.46 21.37
N GLU A 87 15.52 27.14 21.25
CA GLU A 87 16.36 27.53 20.12
C GLU A 87 16.17 26.55 18.95
N ARG A 88 15.45 26.94 17.88
CA ARG A 88 15.23 26.04 16.74
C ARG A 88 16.40 25.94 15.76
N LEU A 89 17.30 26.92 15.76
CA LEU A 89 18.42 27.01 14.84
C LEU A 89 19.67 27.47 15.59
N LYS A 90 20.71 26.63 15.60
CA LYS A 90 22.04 26.94 16.10
C LYS A 90 22.99 27.18 14.94
N THR A 91 23.85 28.19 15.07
CA THR A 91 24.96 28.41 14.12
C THR A 91 26.29 28.17 14.83
N VAL A 92 27.16 27.38 14.21
CA VAL A 92 28.50 27.04 14.71
C VAL A 92 29.51 27.43 13.64
N ASN A 93 30.55 28.15 14.05
CA ASN A 93 31.64 28.54 13.17
C ASN A 93 32.86 27.66 13.48
N LEU A 94 33.35 26.95 12.48
CA LEU A 94 34.58 26.15 12.57
C LEU A 94 35.62 26.69 11.59
N PRO A 95 36.93 26.54 11.86
CA PRO A 95 37.97 26.85 10.87
C PRO A 95 37.74 26.04 9.58
N ALA A 96 37.90 26.65 8.40
CA ALA A 96 37.63 26.03 7.10
C ALA A 96 38.72 25.04 6.64
N GLU A 97 39.38 24.34 7.58
CA GLU A 97 40.54 23.47 7.34
C GLU A 97 40.20 22.22 6.53
N ASN A 98 40.24 22.33 5.20
CA ASN A 98 40.08 21.23 4.24
C ASN A 98 38.94 20.23 4.57
N ILE A 99 37.89 20.70 5.23
CA ILE A 99 36.75 19.89 5.66
C ILE A 99 36.09 19.37 4.39
N TYR A 100 35.89 18.04 4.31
CA TYR A 100 35.24 17.37 3.19
C TYR A 100 33.81 16.91 3.52
N LYS A 101 33.60 16.50 4.77
CA LYS A 101 32.32 15.99 5.27
C LYS A 101 32.05 16.54 6.67
N ILE A 102 30.78 16.81 6.94
CA ILE A 102 30.26 17.19 8.25
C ILE A 102 29.21 16.15 8.64
N THR A 103 29.31 15.64 9.87
CA THR A 103 28.41 14.63 10.42
C THR A 103 27.89 15.07 11.79
N LEU A 104 26.59 14.94 12.03
CA LEU A 104 25.99 15.07 13.35
C LEU A 104 25.74 13.68 13.95
N ASN A 105 25.94 13.56 15.26
CA ASN A 105 25.59 12.38 16.04
C ASN A 105 26.07 11.08 15.36
N ASP A 106 27.37 11.05 15.06
CA ASP A 106 28.02 9.83 14.56
C ASP A 106 27.88 8.70 15.59
N ASP A 107 27.97 7.45 15.12
CA ASP A 107 27.82 6.23 15.94
C ASP A 107 26.45 6.01 16.61
N TYR A 108 25.42 6.78 16.23
CA TYR A 108 24.05 6.63 16.77
C TYR A 108 23.96 6.82 18.30
N ILE A 109 24.87 7.61 18.88
CA ILE A 109 24.98 7.84 20.34
C ILE A 109 23.65 8.36 20.91
N PHE A 110 22.99 9.27 20.20
CA PHE A 110 21.68 9.78 20.55
C PHE A 110 20.58 9.20 19.63
N PRO A 111 19.44 8.73 20.15
CA PRO A 111 18.34 8.23 19.33
C PRO A 111 17.63 9.36 18.58
N GLU A 112 17.70 9.32 17.24
CA GLU A 112 17.06 10.32 16.37
C GLU A 112 15.98 9.72 15.47
N ALA A 113 14.99 10.54 15.14
CA ALA A 113 13.92 10.16 14.24
C ALA A 113 14.38 10.02 12.78
N ASN A 114 15.45 10.71 12.36
CA ASN A 114 15.96 10.66 11.00
C ASN A 114 17.46 10.98 10.89
N TYR A 115 18.31 9.96 11.08
CA TYR A 115 19.76 10.04 10.85
C TYR A 115 20.18 10.54 9.46
N ARG A 116 19.26 10.52 8.48
CA ARG A 116 19.56 11.10 7.16
C ARG A 116 19.76 12.62 7.26
N ASP A 117 19.24 13.32 8.25
CA ASP A 117 19.43 14.77 8.32
C ASP A 117 20.84 15.17 8.85
N ASN A 118 21.69 14.18 9.16
CA ASN A 118 22.96 14.38 9.85
C ASN A 118 24.21 14.46 8.97
N PHE A 119 24.09 14.35 7.64
CA PHE A 119 25.26 14.27 6.75
C PHE A 119 25.26 15.38 5.71
N LEU A 120 26.41 16.02 5.52
CA LEU A 120 26.61 17.04 4.50
C LEU A 120 28.03 17.00 3.94
N TYR A 121 28.16 17.11 2.62
CA TYR A 121 29.45 17.29 1.95
C TYR A 121 29.72 18.75 1.65
N THR A 122 30.97 19.18 1.85
CA THR A 122 31.39 20.57 1.65
C THR A 122 31.99 20.82 0.25
N LYS A 123 32.58 19.78 -0.37
CA LYS A 123 33.28 19.88 -1.67
C LYS A 123 32.64 19.02 -2.76
N GLY A 124 32.81 19.45 -4.01
CA GLY A 124 32.40 18.71 -5.23
C GLY A 124 30.95 18.98 -5.67
N LEU A 125 30.49 18.21 -6.66
CA LEU A 125 29.14 18.34 -7.27
C LEU A 125 27.99 18.16 -6.26
N PHE A 126 28.23 17.47 -5.15
CA PHE A 126 27.26 17.25 -4.07
C PHE A 126 27.49 18.19 -2.89
N SER A 127 28.18 19.33 -3.06
CA SER A 127 28.28 20.34 -2.01
C SER A 127 26.88 20.76 -1.53
N ASN A 128 26.67 20.84 -0.22
CA ASN A 128 25.36 21.10 0.41
C ASN A 128 24.27 20.05 0.11
N SER A 129 24.63 18.86 -0.36
CA SER A 129 23.70 17.76 -0.60
C SER A 129 24.34 16.41 -0.31
N LYS A 130 23.55 15.34 -0.44
CA LYS A 130 24.05 13.98 -0.31
C LYS A 130 24.34 13.37 -1.66
N LYS A 131 25.35 12.52 -1.70
CA LYS A 131 25.66 11.70 -2.88
C LYS A 131 24.52 10.74 -3.17
N ILE A 132 24.23 10.54 -4.45
CA ILE A 132 23.29 9.52 -4.92
C ILE A 132 24.05 8.20 -5.04
N LYS A 133 23.44 7.11 -4.55
CA LYS A 133 24.00 5.76 -4.64
C LYS A 133 22.97 4.81 -5.22
N PHE A 134 23.27 4.20 -6.36
CA PHE A 134 22.44 3.14 -6.92
C PHE A 134 22.78 1.81 -6.25
N LYS A 135 21.76 1.04 -5.89
CA LYS A 135 21.91 -0.32 -5.33
C LYS A 135 20.96 -1.27 -6.06
N LEU A 136 21.46 -2.46 -6.39
CA LEU A 136 20.61 -3.52 -6.93
C LEU A 136 19.88 -4.19 -5.77
N ILE A 137 18.54 -4.22 -5.81
CA ILE A 137 17.67 -4.79 -4.77
C ILE A 137 17.68 -4.00 -3.45
N LYS A 138 16.64 -4.21 -2.64
CA LYS A 138 16.38 -3.57 -1.34
C LYS A 138 17.40 -4.02 -0.28
N ASP A 139 17.94 -3.06 0.47
CA ASP A 139 18.96 -3.29 1.49
C ASP A 139 18.72 -2.40 2.73
N ILE A 140 19.54 -2.56 3.77
CA ILE A 140 19.66 -1.63 4.90
C ILE A 140 20.16 -0.29 4.35
N PRO A 141 19.41 0.81 4.57
CA PRO A 141 19.75 2.10 4.02
C PRO A 141 20.96 2.70 4.74
N ASN A 142 21.97 3.13 3.99
CA ASN A 142 23.01 3.97 4.57
C ASN A 142 22.48 5.42 4.68
N PRO A 143 22.41 6.00 5.90
CA PRO A 143 21.87 7.34 6.09
C PRO A 143 22.72 8.44 5.45
N GLU A 144 23.99 8.20 5.12
CA GLU A 144 24.87 9.17 4.44
C GLU A 144 24.44 9.43 2.99
N PHE A 145 23.84 8.45 2.32
CA PHE A 145 23.55 8.49 0.88
C PHE A 145 22.05 8.65 0.56
N ASN A 146 21.78 9.22 -0.61
CA ASN A 146 20.49 9.12 -1.29
C ASN A 146 20.47 7.83 -2.11
N GLU A 147 20.03 6.74 -1.48
CA GLU A 147 19.98 5.43 -2.12
C GLU A 147 18.78 5.31 -3.06
N ILE A 148 19.05 4.85 -4.28
CA ILE A 148 18.05 4.50 -5.28
C ILE A 148 18.18 3.01 -5.55
N TYR A 149 17.18 2.25 -5.15
CA TYR A 149 17.12 0.81 -5.36
C TYR A 149 16.60 0.52 -6.77
N LEU A 150 17.39 -0.26 -7.50
CA LEU A 150 17.10 -0.78 -8.82
C LEU A 150 16.57 -2.20 -8.65
N ASN A 151 15.29 -2.41 -8.95
CA ASN A 151 14.65 -3.71 -8.81
C ASN A 151 14.13 -4.18 -10.17
N PRO A 152 14.79 -5.15 -10.82
CA PRO A 152 14.30 -5.75 -12.05
C PRO A 152 12.88 -6.30 -11.85
N ARG A 153 11.98 -6.00 -12.79
CA ARG A 153 10.59 -6.42 -12.75
C ARG A 153 10.27 -7.16 -14.04
N ILE A 154 9.98 -8.45 -13.92
CA ILE A 154 9.40 -9.24 -15.00
C ILE A 154 8.10 -9.82 -14.46
N ARG A 155 6.98 -9.50 -15.10
CA ARG A 155 5.69 -10.07 -14.72
C ARG A 155 4.83 -10.31 -15.95
N PHE A 156 4.02 -11.37 -15.92
CA PHE A 156 2.90 -11.48 -16.84
C PHE A 156 1.78 -10.57 -16.34
N SER A 157 1.29 -9.66 -17.19
CA SER A 157 0.27 -8.68 -16.81
C SER A 157 -1.12 -9.16 -17.22
N ASN A 158 -1.36 -9.26 -18.53
CA ASN A 158 -2.60 -9.73 -19.13
C ASN A 158 -2.29 -10.33 -20.51
N THR A 159 -3.32 -10.81 -21.22
CA THR A 159 -3.18 -11.45 -22.53
C THR A 159 -2.66 -10.50 -23.61
N TYR A 160 -2.94 -9.20 -23.48
CA TYR A 160 -2.61 -8.17 -24.45
C TYR A 160 -1.16 -7.71 -24.32
N ASP A 161 -0.75 -7.31 -23.11
CA ASP A 161 0.62 -6.90 -22.79
C ASP A 161 1.58 -8.08 -22.67
N LYS A 162 1.07 -9.29 -22.41
CA LYS A 162 1.85 -10.50 -22.10
C LYS A 162 2.83 -10.23 -20.95
N PHE A 163 4.13 -10.33 -21.19
CA PHE A 163 5.16 -10.00 -20.22
C PHE A 163 5.51 -8.50 -20.27
N LEU A 164 5.48 -7.87 -19.11
CA LEU A 164 6.07 -6.56 -18.86
C LEU A 164 7.47 -6.74 -18.28
N ILE A 165 8.48 -6.29 -19.02
CA ILE A 165 9.90 -6.36 -18.64
C ILE A 165 10.39 -4.94 -18.37
N GLY A 166 10.78 -4.66 -17.14
CA GLY A 166 11.13 -3.31 -16.72
C GLY A 166 12.05 -3.26 -15.52
N MET A 167 12.33 -2.04 -15.07
CA MET A 167 13.14 -1.76 -13.89
C MET A 167 12.36 -0.83 -12.99
N ASN A 168 12.23 -1.20 -11.71
CA ASN A 168 11.61 -0.35 -10.70
C ASN A 168 12.69 0.44 -9.95
N PHE A 169 12.64 1.76 -10.06
CA PHE A 169 13.50 2.72 -9.38
C PHE A 169 12.75 3.28 -8.18
N LYS A 170 13.24 3.04 -6.97
CA LYS A 170 12.56 3.49 -5.74
C LYS A 170 13.54 3.75 -4.61
N ASN A 171 13.15 4.55 -3.62
CA ASN A 171 13.91 4.75 -2.38
C ASN A 171 13.44 3.89 -1.21
N GLN A 172 12.41 3.05 -1.38
CA GLN A 172 11.87 2.24 -0.30
C GLN A 172 12.90 1.20 0.19
N SER A 173 13.42 1.44 1.41
CA SER A 173 14.37 0.57 2.12
C SER A 173 13.68 -0.38 3.09
N LEU A 174 14.45 -1.22 3.79
CA LEU A 174 13.92 -2.16 4.81
C LEU A 174 13.20 -1.43 5.96
N PHE A 175 13.66 -0.22 6.29
CA PHE A 175 12.96 0.67 7.22
C PHE A 175 11.98 1.58 6.50
N ASP A 176 10.88 1.89 7.20
CA ASP A 176 9.87 2.82 6.73
C ASP A 176 10.44 4.24 6.62
N GLN A 177 10.16 4.90 5.52
CA GLN A 177 10.55 6.29 5.27
C GLN A 177 9.29 7.13 5.09
N LYS A 178 9.34 8.39 5.53
CA LYS A 178 8.20 9.32 5.37
C LYS A 178 7.94 9.64 3.91
N PHE A 179 9.00 9.90 3.14
CA PHE A 179 8.89 10.21 1.71
C PHE A 179 9.27 8.98 0.90
N LEU A 180 8.39 8.55 0.00
CA LEU A 180 8.61 7.43 -0.88
C LEU A 180 8.32 7.84 -2.32
N TYR A 181 9.14 7.35 -3.25
CA TYR A 181 8.86 7.40 -4.67
C TYR A 181 9.15 6.04 -5.30
N SER A 182 8.45 5.75 -6.39
CA SER A 182 8.62 4.54 -7.16
C SER A 182 8.26 4.79 -8.62
N ILE A 183 9.19 4.57 -9.53
CA ILE A 183 9.01 4.72 -10.98
C ILE A 183 9.35 3.38 -11.63
N THR A 184 8.47 2.88 -12.50
CA THR A 184 8.60 1.55 -13.11
C THR A 184 8.35 1.64 -14.61
N PRO A 185 9.29 2.15 -15.41
CA PRO A 185 9.25 1.97 -16.86
C PRO A 185 9.32 0.47 -17.17
N SER A 186 8.46 0.03 -18.09
CA SER A 186 8.34 -1.36 -18.51
C SER A 186 8.12 -1.42 -20.01
N PHE A 187 8.65 -2.45 -20.65
CA PHE A 187 8.38 -2.76 -22.05
C PHE A 187 7.37 -3.90 -22.14
N SER A 188 6.33 -3.71 -22.94
CA SER A 188 5.31 -4.72 -23.22
C SER A 188 5.76 -5.63 -24.36
N THR A 189 5.96 -6.90 -24.06
CA THR A 189 6.29 -7.91 -25.08
C THR A 189 5.12 -8.25 -26.00
N GLY A 190 3.89 -7.96 -25.58
CA GLY A 190 2.70 -8.18 -26.38
C GLY A 190 2.47 -7.08 -27.42
N THR A 191 2.58 -5.81 -27.02
CA THR A 191 2.31 -4.66 -27.91
C THR A 191 3.55 -3.99 -28.47
N GLY A 192 4.74 -4.31 -27.96
CA GLY A 192 5.99 -3.66 -28.34
C GLY A 192 6.12 -2.21 -27.88
N LYS A 193 5.23 -1.73 -27.00
CA LYS A 193 5.18 -0.34 -26.51
C LYS A 193 5.76 -0.21 -25.11
N LEU A 194 6.24 0.99 -24.78
CA LEU A 194 6.63 1.37 -23.43
C LEU A 194 5.38 1.60 -22.57
N THR A 195 5.32 0.94 -21.43
CA THR A 195 4.29 1.07 -20.40
C THR A 195 4.94 1.38 -19.06
N GLY A 196 4.13 1.64 -18.04
CA GLY A 196 4.69 1.79 -16.70
C GLY A 196 3.81 2.54 -15.72
N SER A 197 4.38 2.75 -14.55
CA SER A 197 3.73 3.52 -13.49
C SER A 197 4.74 4.30 -12.66
N GLY A 198 4.27 5.40 -12.10
CA GLY A 198 5.00 6.25 -11.17
C GLY A 198 4.14 6.59 -9.97
N ALA A 199 4.74 6.67 -8.79
CA ALA A 199 4.07 7.12 -7.58
C ALA A 199 5.03 7.89 -6.68
N VAL A 200 4.51 8.90 -6.00
CA VAL A 200 5.20 9.65 -4.95
C VAL A 200 4.24 9.81 -3.78
N GLU A 201 4.72 9.55 -2.56
CA GLU A 201 3.92 9.69 -1.35
C GLU A 201 4.72 10.24 -0.18
N TYR A 202 4.00 10.88 0.75
CA TYR A 202 4.52 11.41 1.99
C TYR A 202 3.63 11.04 3.17
N SER A 203 4.22 10.43 4.19
CA SER A 203 3.57 9.99 5.42
C SER A 203 3.93 10.87 6.62
N PHE A 204 2.92 11.49 7.20
CA PHE A 204 2.98 12.15 8.50
C PHE A 204 2.74 11.11 9.61
N LEU A 205 3.57 11.13 10.66
CA LEU A 205 3.56 10.15 11.76
C LEU A 205 3.46 10.86 13.12
N PRO A 206 2.27 11.32 13.54
CA PRO A 206 2.09 12.01 14.82
C PRO A 206 2.48 11.13 16.02
N ALA A 207 3.21 11.69 16.99
CA ALA A 207 3.75 10.93 18.13
C ALA A 207 2.68 10.58 19.18
N GLU A 208 1.85 11.54 19.58
CA GLU A 208 0.78 11.40 20.58
C GLU A 208 -0.57 11.74 19.95
N SER A 209 -1.12 10.81 19.16
CA SER A 209 -2.41 10.97 18.49
C SER A 209 -3.10 9.63 18.27
N MET A 210 -4.42 9.68 18.11
CA MET A 210 -5.26 8.58 17.62
C MET A 210 -4.91 8.18 16.18
N ILE A 211 -4.27 9.09 15.43
CA ILE A 211 -3.74 8.81 14.08
C ILE A 211 -2.32 8.26 14.22
N GLN A 212 -2.10 7.05 13.71
CA GLN A 212 -0.76 6.47 13.61
C GLN A 212 -0.01 7.05 12.42
N SER A 213 -0.67 7.14 11.27
CA SER A 213 -0.10 7.70 10.06
C SER A 213 -1.17 8.36 9.20
N LEU A 214 -0.81 9.49 8.58
CA LEU A 214 -1.57 10.16 7.53
C LEU A 214 -0.68 10.24 6.29
N THR A 215 -1.05 9.52 5.24
CA THR A 215 -0.27 9.46 3.99
C THR A 215 -1.01 10.20 2.89
N PHE A 216 -0.28 11.01 2.13
CA PHE A 216 -0.76 11.62 0.89
C PHE A 216 0.12 11.13 -0.26
N GLY A 217 -0.49 10.84 -1.41
CA GLY A 217 0.24 10.40 -2.57
C GLY A 217 -0.42 10.77 -3.89
N ILE A 218 0.43 10.78 -4.91
CA ILE A 218 0.05 10.98 -6.30
C ILE A 218 0.65 9.82 -7.09
N SER A 219 -0.12 9.26 -8.02
CA SER A 219 0.37 8.21 -8.90
C SER A 219 -0.18 8.35 -10.30
N GLY A 220 0.55 7.78 -11.26
CA GLY A 220 0.19 7.73 -12.66
C GLY A 220 0.54 6.37 -13.25
N SER A 221 -0.25 5.89 -14.21
CA SER A 221 0.04 4.66 -14.93
C SER A 221 -0.48 4.66 -16.36
N TYR A 222 0.20 3.92 -17.23
CA TYR A 222 -0.18 3.68 -18.62
C TYR A 222 0.04 2.19 -18.96
N PHE A 223 -1.02 1.49 -19.36
CA PHE A 223 -1.03 0.05 -19.70
C PHE A 223 -2.08 -0.26 -20.79
N HIS A 224 -2.07 -1.48 -21.32
CA HIS A 224 -3.05 -1.93 -22.32
C HIS A 224 -4.11 -2.83 -21.69
N TYR A 225 -5.37 -2.60 -22.06
CA TYR A 225 -6.51 -3.38 -21.56
C TYR A 225 -7.19 -4.20 -22.65
N ASP A 226 -6.87 -3.94 -23.92
CA ASP A 226 -7.25 -4.75 -25.08
C ASP A 226 -6.16 -4.68 -26.15
N TYR A 227 -6.32 -5.41 -27.25
CA TYR A 227 -5.48 -5.26 -28.43
C TYR A 227 -5.56 -3.84 -28.97
N ASP A 228 -4.41 -3.17 -29.05
CA ASP A 228 -4.25 -1.78 -29.49
C ASP A 228 -5.02 -0.71 -28.67
N LEU A 229 -5.62 -1.07 -27.54
CA LEU A 229 -6.30 -0.13 -26.65
C LEU A 229 -5.55 0.02 -25.32
N ALA A 230 -5.19 1.26 -25.01
CA ALA A 230 -4.51 1.61 -23.78
C ALA A 230 -5.41 2.43 -22.84
N TYR A 231 -5.00 2.47 -21.57
CA TYR A 231 -5.57 3.38 -20.59
C TYR A 231 -4.47 4.11 -19.83
N GLN A 232 -4.80 5.33 -19.45
CA GLN A 232 -4.03 6.20 -18.57
C GLN A 232 -4.87 6.43 -17.31
N LYS A 233 -4.19 6.36 -16.16
CA LYS A 233 -4.78 6.62 -14.85
C LYS A 233 -3.91 7.61 -14.11
N ALA A 234 -4.50 8.68 -13.61
CA ALA A 234 -3.88 9.61 -12.68
C ALA A 234 -4.66 9.60 -11.38
N SER A 235 -3.98 9.41 -10.25
CA SER A 235 -4.62 9.23 -8.96
C SER A 235 -4.01 10.16 -7.92
N LEU A 236 -4.86 10.88 -7.20
CA LEU A 236 -4.53 11.55 -5.95
C LEU A 236 -5.15 10.73 -4.82
N TYR A 237 -4.39 10.39 -3.79
CA TYR A 237 -4.92 9.60 -2.68
C TYR A 237 -4.42 10.10 -1.34
N SER A 238 -5.25 9.89 -0.32
CA SER A 238 -4.92 10.08 1.07
C SER A 238 -5.39 8.89 1.88
N SER A 239 -4.63 8.49 2.89
CA SER A 239 -5.05 7.44 3.81
C SER A 239 -4.66 7.75 5.24
N ILE A 240 -5.55 7.39 6.16
CA ILE A 240 -5.39 7.50 7.60
C ILE A 240 -5.35 6.09 8.16
N ARG A 241 -4.30 5.79 8.93
CA ARG A 241 -4.21 4.59 9.76
C ARG A 241 -4.42 5.01 11.20
N PHE A 242 -5.42 4.43 11.85
CA PHE A 242 -5.68 4.68 13.26
C PHE A 242 -4.72 3.86 14.13
N ARG A 243 -4.33 4.44 15.25
CA ARG A 243 -3.44 3.81 16.22
C ARG A 243 -4.14 2.62 16.88
N LYS A 244 -3.37 1.55 17.05
CA LYS A 244 -3.80 0.32 17.72
C LYS A 244 -2.81 -0.08 18.81
N ASN A 245 -3.24 -0.95 19.70
CA ASN A 245 -2.31 -1.64 20.59
C ASN A 245 -1.36 -2.52 19.74
N PRO A 246 -0.03 -2.43 19.91
CA PRO A 246 0.92 -3.27 19.16
C PRO A 246 0.66 -4.77 19.27
N ARG A 247 0.04 -5.23 20.36
CA ARG A 247 -0.34 -6.65 20.56
C ARG A 247 -1.66 -7.04 19.89
N SER A 248 -2.41 -6.08 19.34
CA SER A 248 -3.69 -6.34 18.69
C SER A 248 -3.54 -6.55 17.18
N THR A 249 -4.26 -7.55 16.66
CA THR A 249 -4.43 -7.81 15.23
C THR A 249 -5.39 -6.83 14.56
N VAL A 250 -6.18 -6.08 15.33
CA VAL A 250 -7.18 -5.12 14.83
C VAL A 250 -6.50 -4.01 14.04
N SER A 251 -6.94 -3.74 12.81
CA SER A 251 -6.50 -2.64 11.98
C SER A 251 -7.70 -1.83 11.52
N ARG A 252 -7.57 -0.50 11.55
CA ARG A 252 -8.61 0.45 11.17
C ARG A 252 -8.00 1.55 10.33
N GLY A 253 -8.70 1.97 9.29
CA GLY A 253 -8.26 3.08 8.46
C GLY A 253 -9.38 3.67 7.65
N ALA A 254 -9.14 4.90 7.20
CA ALA A 254 -9.95 5.58 6.22
C ALA A 254 -9.08 5.94 5.02
N SER A 255 -9.68 5.96 3.83
CA SER A 255 -8.99 6.32 2.60
C SER A 255 -9.86 7.21 1.75
N PHE A 256 -9.22 8.17 1.11
CA PHE A 256 -9.82 9.03 0.10
C PHE A 256 -8.99 8.90 -1.18
N SER A 257 -9.65 8.86 -2.33
CA SER A 257 -8.95 8.94 -3.61
C SER A 257 -9.78 9.66 -4.66
N TYR A 258 -9.06 10.35 -5.53
CA TYR A 258 -9.54 10.88 -6.80
C TYR A 258 -8.77 10.16 -7.90
N ASN A 259 -9.47 9.49 -8.81
CA ASN A 259 -8.87 8.78 -9.93
C ASN A 259 -9.43 9.35 -11.22
N TYR A 260 -8.58 9.90 -12.08
CA TYR A 260 -8.91 10.30 -13.43
C TYR A 260 -8.47 9.21 -14.41
N PHE A 261 -9.36 8.83 -15.31
CA PHE A 261 -9.12 7.81 -16.33
C PHE A 261 -9.30 8.41 -17.71
N GLN A 262 -8.41 8.02 -18.61
CA GLN A 262 -8.54 8.21 -20.05
C GLN A 262 -8.21 6.88 -20.71
N ARG A 263 -9.09 6.37 -21.57
CA ARG A 263 -8.89 5.10 -22.26
C ARG A 263 -9.25 5.21 -23.73
N ASP A 264 -8.53 4.49 -24.57
CA ASP A 264 -8.83 4.39 -26.00
C ASP A 264 -10.13 3.60 -26.18
N LEU A 265 -10.95 3.94 -27.18
CA LEU A 265 -12.19 3.22 -27.48
C LEU A 265 -12.13 2.65 -28.90
N ASN A 266 -12.65 1.45 -29.11
CA ASN A 266 -12.87 0.92 -30.46
C ASN A 266 -14.24 1.38 -31.02
N ALA A 267 -14.47 1.12 -32.32
CA ALA A 267 -15.71 1.53 -33.00
C ALA A 267 -16.98 0.98 -32.34
N LYS A 268 -16.94 -0.23 -31.78
CA LYS A 268 -18.08 -0.83 -31.08
C LYS A 268 -18.39 -0.09 -29.77
N MET A 269 -17.36 0.22 -28.98
CA MET A 269 -17.50 0.99 -27.73
C MET A 269 -18.02 2.39 -28.01
N ILE A 270 -17.56 3.04 -29.09
CA ILE A 270 -18.07 4.35 -29.52
C ILE A 270 -19.57 4.25 -29.84
N ALA A 271 -19.99 3.21 -30.57
CA ALA A 271 -21.40 2.96 -30.88
C ALA A 271 -22.25 2.68 -29.63
N GLU A 272 -21.69 2.01 -28.63
CA GLU A 272 -22.30 1.73 -27.31
C GLU A 272 -22.20 2.92 -26.33
N GLN A 273 -21.73 4.09 -26.82
CA GLN A 273 -21.58 5.33 -26.07
C GLN A 273 -20.71 5.19 -24.81
N ASP A 274 -19.65 4.39 -24.88
CA ASP A 274 -18.75 4.16 -23.76
C ASP A 274 -18.01 5.43 -23.30
N TYR A 275 -17.55 5.39 -22.04
CA TYR A 275 -16.81 6.49 -21.45
C TYR A 275 -15.33 6.43 -21.85
N GLU A 276 -14.88 7.37 -22.68
CA GLU A 276 -13.46 7.56 -22.98
C GLU A 276 -12.73 8.15 -21.75
N ARG A 277 -13.36 9.13 -21.09
CA ARG A 277 -12.79 9.86 -19.96
C ARG A 277 -13.80 9.96 -18.82
N TYR A 278 -13.33 9.73 -17.60
CA TYR A 278 -14.15 9.82 -16.40
C TYR A 278 -13.27 9.95 -15.17
N ASN A 279 -13.87 10.46 -14.08
CA ASN A 279 -13.21 10.58 -12.79
C ASN A 279 -14.04 9.92 -11.69
N LEU A 280 -13.35 9.27 -10.76
CA LEU A 280 -13.94 8.58 -9.63
C LEU A 280 -13.41 9.18 -8.33
N TRP A 281 -14.31 9.75 -7.55
CA TRP A 281 -14.07 10.07 -6.15
C TRP A 281 -14.42 8.83 -5.33
N THR A 282 -13.56 8.43 -4.40
CA THR A 282 -13.85 7.30 -3.51
C THR A 282 -13.45 7.66 -2.09
N LEU A 283 -14.38 7.50 -1.17
CA LEU A 283 -14.14 7.60 0.27
C LEU A 283 -14.47 6.25 0.89
N GLY A 284 -13.54 5.69 1.65
CA GLY A 284 -13.67 4.36 2.24
C GLY A 284 -13.26 4.34 3.70
N TYR A 285 -13.88 3.45 4.46
CA TYR A 285 -13.48 3.07 5.81
C TYR A 285 -13.37 1.55 5.88
N GLY A 286 -12.31 1.07 6.51
CA GLY A 286 -12.04 -0.35 6.68
C GLY A 286 -11.69 -0.70 8.12
N PHE A 287 -12.23 -1.82 8.57
CA PHE A 287 -11.91 -2.51 9.81
C PHE A 287 -11.50 -3.94 9.48
N SER A 288 -10.47 -4.45 10.14
CA SER A 288 -10.06 -5.86 10.07
C SER A 288 -9.55 -6.32 11.42
N ASP A 289 -9.79 -7.58 11.76
CA ASP A 289 -9.21 -8.29 12.88
C ASP A 289 -8.78 -9.68 12.40
N ASN A 290 -7.49 -9.83 12.11
CA ASN A 290 -6.94 -11.00 11.44
C ASN A 290 -6.36 -11.99 12.46
N GLN A 291 -7.21 -12.52 13.35
CA GLN A 291 -6.78 -13.58 14.27
C GLN A 291 -6.65 -14.90 13.52
N MET A 292 -5.82 -15.82 14.04
CA MET A 292 -5.53 -17.09 13.36
C MET A 292 -6.77 -17.98 13.23
N ILE A 293 -7.62 -18.03 14.26
CA ILE A 293 -8.84 -18.86 14.30
C ILE A 293 -10.04 -18.10 13.74
N HIS A 294 -10.17 -16.82 14.10
CA HIS A 294 -11.27 -15.95 13.70
C HIS A 294 -10.76 -14.71 12.98
N GLU A 295 -11.03 -14.63 11.69
CA GLU A 295 -10.76 -13.43 10.91
C GLU A 295 -12.07 -12.71 10.63
N LYS A 296 -12.11 -11.40 10.89
CA LYS A 296 -13.27 -10.55 10.67
C LYS A 296 -12.83 -9.30 9.93
N SER A 297 -13.54 -8.92 8.89
CA SER A 297 -13.34 -7.62 8.27
C SER A 297 -14.66 -6.98 7.89
N PHE A 298 -14.66 -5.66 7.91
CA PHE A 298 -15.78 -4.86 7.47
C PHE A 298 -15.23 -3.67 6.69
N SER A 299 -15.84 -3.36 5.56
CA SER A 299 -15.54 -2.18 4.79
C SER A 299 -16.81 -1.51 4.32
N ILE A 300 -16.77 -0.18 4.26
CA ILE A 300 -17.80 0.63 3.63
C ILE A 300 -17.11 1.69 2.80
N SER A 301 -17.61 1.90 1.59
CA SER A 301 -17.10 2.92 0.69
C SER A 301 -18.22 3.59 -0.06
N THR A 302 -18.00 4.84 -0.41
CA THR A 302 -18.83 5.59 -1.34
C THR A 302 -17.97 6.00 -2.52
N GLN A 303 -18.51 5.83 -3.72
CA GLN A 303 -17.88 6.22 -4.97
C GLN A 303 -18.80 7.16 -5.73
N GLY A 304 -18.27 8.31 -6.12
CA GLY A 304 -18.99 9.37 -6.82
C GLY A 304 -18.34 9.72 -8.15
N MET A 305 -19.19 9.94 -9.15
CA MET A 305 -18.89 10.49 -10.46
C MET A 305 -20.02 11.48 -10.83
N GLN A 306 -19.83 12.28 -11.89
CA GLN A 306 -20.88 13.15 -12.42
C GLN A 306 -22.23 12.43 -12.59
N ASP A 307 -22.24 11.19 -13.08
CA ASP A 307 -23.47 10.48 -13.45
C ASP A 307 -23.98 9.51 -12.38
N PHE A 308 -23.18 9.17 -11.37
CA PHE A 308 -23.62 8.23 -10.33
C PHE A 308 -22.98 8.50 -8.97
N ASN A 309 -23.69 8.06 -7.94
CA ASN A 309 -23.18 7.94 -6.59
C ASN A 309 -23.56 6.56 -6.06
N LYS A 310 -22.57 5.75 -5.70
CA LYS A 310 -22.79 4.40 -5.22
C LYS A 310 -22.13 4.14 -3.89
N ILE A 311 -22.78 3.36 -3.05
CA ILE A 311 -22.34 2.95 -1.73
C ILE A 311 -22.16 1.45 -1.75
N THR A 312 -21.02 1.00 -1.27
CA THR A 312 -20.65 -0.41 -1.21
C THR A 312 -20.24 -0.76 0.20
N ALA A 313 -20.81 -1.82 0.76
CA ALA A 313 -20.45 -2.36 2.06
C ALA A 313 -20.14 -3.84 1.93
N GLU A 314 -19.10 -4.30 2.61
CA GLU A 314 -18.71 -5.70 2.66
C GLU A 314 -18.34 -6.10 4.08
N ALA A 315 -18.91 -7.20 4.56
CA ALA A 315 -18.53 -7.85 5.79
C ALA A 315 -18.03 -9.26 5.47
N PHE A 316 -16.91 -9.65 6.05
CA PHE A 316 -16.30 -10.96 5.85
C PHE A 316 -15.96 -11.58 7.20
N TYR A 317 -16.24 -12.87 7.33
CA TYR A 317 -15.92 -13.67 8.49
C TYR A 317 -15.34 -15.00 8.05
N ARG A 318 -14.18 -15.37 8.59
CA ARG A 318 -13.57 -16.67 8.39
C ARG A 318 -13.27 -17.33 9.73
N TRP A 319 -13.68 -18.58 9.85
CA TRP A 319 -13.45 -19.42 11.01
C TRP A 319 -12.67 -20.67 10.59
N GLU A 320 -11.46 -20.83 11.15
CA GLU A 320 -10.70 -22.08 11.08
C GLU A 320 -11.14 -22.99 12.24
N PHE A 321 -12.15 -23.84 11.97
CA PHE A 321 -12.80 -24.67 13.00
C PHE A 321 -12.04 -25.97 13.30
N ALA A 322 -11.20 -26.42 12.38
CA ALA A 322 -10.23 -27.48 12.59
C ALA A 322 -8.97 -27.17 11.78
N PRO A 323 -7.81 -27.79 12.08
CA PRO A 323 -6.58 -27.52 11.35
C PRO A 323 -6.78 -27.64 9.84
N ARG A 324 -6.55 -26.54 9.11
CA ARG A 324 -6.71 -26.43 7.65
C ARG A 324 -8.16 -26.55 7.13
N GLN A 325 -9.16 -26.60 8.01
CA GLN A 325 -10.57 -26.57 7.63
C GLN A 325 -11.18 -25.22 7.98
N LYS A 326 -11.65 -24.52 6.95
CA LYS A 326 -12.13 -23.14 7.06
C LYS A 326 -13.56 -23.03 6.56
N LEU A 327 -14.35 -22.25 7.29
CA LEU A 327 -15.63 -21.71 6.88
C LEU A 327 -15.44 -20.21 6.60
N SER A 328 -15.84 -19.75 5.43
CA SER A 328 -15.80 -18.35 5.02
C SER A 328 -17.21 -17.88 4.67
N LEU A 329 -17.60 -16.77 5.27
CA LEU A 329 -18.87 -16.08 5.06
C LEU A 329 -18.56 -14.67 4.56
N ARG A 330 -19.21 -14.26 3.48
CA ARG A 330 -19.13 -12.89 2.95
C ARG A 330 -20.53 -12.35 2.78
N LEU A 331 -20.77 -11.15 3.28
CA LEU A 331 -21.97 -10.38 3.04
C LEU A 331 -21.58 -9.12 2.27
N PHE A 332 -22.19 -8.90 1.12
CA PHE A 332 -21.95 -7.73 0.28
C PHE A 332 -23.26 -6.98 0.03
N GLY A 333 -23.19 -5.66 0.09
CA GLY A 333 -24.30 -4.77 -0.25
C GLY A 333 -23.80 -3.65 -1.17
N GLY A 334 -24.44 -3.49 -2.32
CA GLY A 334 -24.21 -2.40 -3.26
C GLY A 334 -25.50 -1.61 -3.48
N TYR A 335 -25.43 -0.29 -3.41
CA TYR A 335 -26.57 0.60 -3.60
C TYR A 335 -26.18 1.79 -4.47
N PHE A 336 -26.97 2.12 -5.49
CA PHE A 336 -26.88 3.36 -6.24
C PHE A 336 -27.82 4.40 -5.61
N ALA A 337 -27.25 5.38 -4.91
CA ALA A 337 -27.99 6.53 -4.42
C ALA A 337 -28.48 7.43 -5.57
N ARG A 338 -27.67 7.52 -6.62
CA ARG A 338 -28.04 8.11 -7.91
C ARG A 338 -27.36 7.31 -9.00
N ASN A 339 -28.08 7.04 -10.08
CA ASN A 339 -27.52 6.42 -11.28
C ASN A 339 -28.15 7.05 -12.51
N GLU A 340 -27.40 7.79 -13.30
CA GLU A 340 -27.82 8.43 -14.55
C GLU A 340 -26.83 8.08 -15.67
N THR A 341 -26.13 6.95 -15.54
CA THR A 341 -25.13 6.52 -16.51
C THR A 341 -25.79 6.22 -17.85
N ARG A 342 -25.09 6.56 -18.95
CA ARG A 342 -25.54 6.28 -20.33
C ARG A 342 -25.49 4.80 -20.71
N ASN A 343 -24.74 3.99 -19.97
CA ASN A 343 -24.64 2.55 -20.17
C ASN A 343 -24.28 1.81 -18.86
N ASN A 344 -24.05 0.50 -18.96
CA ASN A 344 -23.87 -0.41 -17.81
C ASN A 344 -22.42 -0.50 -17.30
N THR A 345 -21.50 0.35 -17.79
CA THR A 345 -20.05 0.29 -17.47
C THR A 345 -19.78 0.33 -15.96
N PHE A 346 -20.61 1.02 -15.18
CA PHE A 346 -20.39 1.25 -13.75
C PHE A 346 -21.28 0.40 -12.83
N ASP A 347 -22.17 -0.40 -13.42
CA ASP A 347 -23.10 -1.27 -12.70
C ASP A 347 -22.35 -2.28 -11.83
N TYR A 348 -23.02 -2.74 -10.77
CA TYR A 348 -22.52 -3.85 -9.97
C TYR A 348 -22.60 -5.16 -10.76
N GLY A 349 -21.54 -5.95 -10.66
CA GLY A 349 -21.50 -7.29 -11.21
C GLY A 349 -22.29 -8.31 -10.38
N ILE A 350 -23.05 -9.19 -11.05
CA ILE A 350 -23.61 -10.38 -10.38
C ILE A 350 -22.54 -11.48 -10.34
N SER A 351 -22.14 -11.95 -11.53
CA SER A 351 -21.14 -13.01 -11.72
C SER A 351 -19.82 -12.48 -12.29
N ARG A 352 -19.85 -11.35 -13.03
CA ARG A 352 -18.69 -10.70 -13.62
C ARG A 352 -18.57 -9.28 -13.11
N VAL A 353 -17.37 -8.89 -12.73
CA VAL A 353 -17.05 -7.55 -12.24
C VAL A 353 -16.97 -6.56 -13.39
N SER A 354 -17.37 -5.32 -13.13
CA SER A 354 -17.12 -4.21 -14.05
C SER A 354 -15.73 -3.63 -13.76
N ASP A 355 -14.74 -3.87 -14.64
CA ASP A 355 -13.34 -3.44 -14.42
C ASP A 355 -13.07 -1.99 -14.84
N TYR A 356 -14.06 -1.10 -14.71
CA TYR A 356 -13.94 0.32 -15.08
C TYR A 356 -12.88 1.07 -14.24
N SER A 357 -12.42 0.53 -13.11
CA SER A 357 -11.37 1.15 -12.28
C SER A 357 -9.96 0.63 -12.58
N PHE A 358 -9.85 -0.38 -13.46
CA PHE A 358 -8.63 -1.13 -13.76
C PHE A 358 -7.90 -1.58 -12.49
N SER A 359 -8.68 -2.10 -11.53
CA SER A 359 -8.19 -2.48 -10.20
C SER A 359 -8.10 -3.99 -10.01
N TYR A 360 -8.70 -4.77 -10.92
CA TYR A 360 -8.68 -6.22 -10.85
C TYR A 360 -7.54 -6.79 -11.72
N ASN A 361 -6.88 -7.84 -11.24
CA ASN A 361 -5.84 -8.54 -11.98
C ASN A 361 -6.47 -9.55 -12.97
N LEU A 362 -7.22 -9.05 -13.95
CA LEU A 362 -7.84 -9.86 -14.99
C LEU A 362 -6.86 -10.17 -16.13
N LEU A 363 -6.82 -11.43 -16.56
CA LEU A 363 -6.01 -11.88 -17.68
C LEU A 363 -6.57 -11.41 -19.03
N GLY A 364 -7.89 -11.25 -19.12
CA GLY A 364 -8.58 -10.71 -20.28
C GLY A 364 -9.62 -9.71 -19.82
N GLN A 365 -9.24 -8.44 -19.69
CA GLN A 365 -10.11 -7.36 -19.22
C GLN A 365 -11.30 -7.14 -20.17
N SER A 366 -11.08 -7.22 -21.48
CA SER A 366 -12.11 -7.11 -22.51
C SER A 366 -12.60 -8.48 -23.05
N ALA A 367 -12.21 -9.59 -22.42
CA ALA A 367 -12.53 -10.92 -22.95
C ALA A 367 -14.01 -11.30 -22.72
N THR A 368 -14.77 -11.36 -23.81
CA THR A 368 -16.20 -11.73 -23.79
C THR A 368 -16.45 -13.24 -23.90
N GLY A 369 -15.44 -14.04 -24.27
CA GLY A 369 -15.56 -15.48 -24.45
C GLY A 369 -14.27 -16.26 -24.23
N GLY A 370 -14.38 -17.59 -24.26
CA GLY A 370 -13.27 -18.51 -24.05
C GLY A 370 -12.79 -18.58 -22.59
N ILE A 371 -11.63 -19.24 -22.39
CA ILE A 371 -11.03 -19.48 -21.07
C ILE A 371 -10.78 -18.16 -20.31
N LEU A 372 -10.33 -17.10 -20.98
CA LEU A 372 -10.05 -15.81 -20.34
C LEU A 372 -11.27 -15.20 -19.65
N SER A 373 -12.45 -15.42 -20.23
CA SER A 373 -13.73 -14.93 -19.72
C SER A 373 -14.24 -15.75 -18.51
N GLN A 374 -13.66 -16.93 -18.26
CA GLN A 374 -14.00 -17.80 -17.14
C GLN A 374 -13.36 -17.40 -15.81
N GLN A 375 -12.47 -16.40 -15.83
CA GLN A 375 -11.82 -15.93 -14.63
C GLN A 375 -12.85 -15.43 -13.61
N PHE A 376 -12.69 -15.87 -12.37
CA PHE A 376 -13.47 -15.44 -11.22
C PHE A 376 -12.67 -14.46 -10.39
N VAL A 377 -13.36 -13.40 -9.96
CA VAL A 377 -12.87 -12.43 -8.99
C VAL A 377 -13.98 -12.28 -7.96
N LEU A 378 -13.66 -12.52 -6.69
CA LEU A 378 -14.60 -12.34 -5.60
C LEU A 378 -14.78 -10.84 -5.31
N ALA A 379 -15.66 -10.19 -6.07
CA ALA A 379 -16.11 -8.83 -5.84
C ALA A 379 -17.57 -8.68 -6.29
N ASP A 380 -18.19 -7.56 -5.92
CA ASP A 380 -19.62 -7.31 -6.09
C ASP A 380 -20.49 -8.48 -5.59
N GLY A 381 -21.42 -8.99 -6.40
CA GLY A 381 -22.31 -10.11 -6.05
C GLY A 381 -21.57 -11.43 -5.80
N GLY A 382 -20.37 -11.61 -6.34
CA GLY A 382 -19.51 -12.75 -6.03
C GLY A 382 -20.05 -14.13 -6.40
N PHE A 383 -21.03 -14.22 -7.31
CA PHE A 383 -21.62 -15.49 -7.77
C PHE A 383 -20.67 -16.26 -8.69
N LYS A 384 -20.52 -17.57 -8.46
CA LYS A 384 -19.58 -18.42 -9.21
C LYS A 384 -20.24 -18.97 -10.48
N SER A 385 -21.55 -18.98 -10.59
CA SER A 385 -22.26 -19.36 -11.79
C SER A 385 -22.42 -18.15 -12.72
N PHE A 386 -22.45 -18.37 -14.04
CA PHE A 386 -22.68 -17.29 -15.01
C PHE A 386 -24.15 -16.88 -15.07
N ILE A 387 -24.60 -16.19 -14.03
CA ILE A 387 -25.88 -15.51 -14.01
C ILE A 387 -25.74 -14.26 -14.89
N PRO A 388 -26.52 -14.14 -15.98
CA PRO A 388 -26.42 -13.02 -16.90
C PRO A 388 -26.99 -11.74 -16.27
N GLY A 389 -26.42 -10.61 -16.64
CA GLY A 389 -26.91 -9.28 -16.25
C GLY A 389 -25.98 -8.53 -15.30
N THR A 390 -26.32 -7.25 -15.12
CA THR A 390 -25.68 -6.29 -14.24
C THR A 390 -26.73 -5.64 -13.35
N VAL A 391 -26.29 -4.99 -12.28
CA VAL A 391 -27.19 -4.35 -11.31
C VAL A 391 -26.97 -2.84 -11.26
N ASN A 392 -28.01 -2.08 -11.59
CA ASN A 392 -27.97 -0.61 -11.72
C ASN A 392 -28.72 0.14 -10.61
N GLN A 393 -29.34 -0.56 -9.65
CA GLN A 393 -30.02 0.06 -8.51
C GLN A 393 -29.49 -0.47 -7.16
N TRP A 394 -29.69 -1.74 -6.82
CA TRP A 394 -29.10 -2.30 -5.59
C TRP A 394 -28.99 -3.83 -5.63
N ILE A 395 -28.00 -4.36 -4.92
CA ILE A 395 -27.74 -5.78 -4.77
C ILE A 395 -27.30 -6.07 -3.33
N THR A 396 -27.81 -7.15 -2.76
CA THR A 396 -27.28 -7.76 -1.55
C THR A 396 -26.98 -9.22 -1.84
N SER A 397 -25.80 -9.69 -1.45
CA SER A 397 -25.38 -11.08 -1.66
C SER A 397 -24.69 -11.63 -0.43
N PHE A 398 -24.89 -12.92 -0.20
CA PHE A 398 -24.30 -13.70 0.86
C PHE A 398 -23.61 -14.90 0.23
N ASN A 399 -22.30 -15.03 0.44
CA ASN A 399 -21.48 -16.10 -0.10
C ASN A 399 -20.96 -16.96 1.05
N VAL A 400 -21.12 -18.27 0.93
CA VAL A 400 -20.61 -19.27 1.86
C VAL A 400 -19.61 -20.16 1.14
N ASP A 401 -18.47 -20.39 1.76
CA ASP A 401 -17.45 -21.33 1.30
C ASP A 401 -16.95 -22.15 2.48
N THR A 402 -16.94 -23.48 2.35
CA THR A 402 -16.42 -24.35 3.42
C THR A 402 -15.60 -25.50 2.87
N SER A 403 -14.63 -25.94 3.67
CA SER A 403 -13.75 -27.06 3.36
C SER A 403 -14.46 -28.37 3.70
N VAL A 404 -14.53 -29.31 2.75
CA VAL A 404 -15.12 -30.64 3.00
C VAL A 404 -14.01 -31.68 3.13
N TRP A 405 -13.08 -31.73 2.17
CA TRP A 405 -12.00 -32.70 2.18
C TRP A 405 -10.77 -32.21 1.40
N LYS A 406 -9.65 -32.00 2.10
CA LYS A 406 -8.37 -31.55 1.52
C LYS A 406 -8.54 -30.36 0.56
N ILE A 407 -8.43 -30.61 -0.74
CA ILE A 407 -8.54 -29.62 -1.83
C ILE A 407 -9.99 -29.33 -2.23
N PHE A 408 -10.95 -30.16 -1.81
CA PHE A 408 -12.37 -30.04 -2.14
C PHE A 408 -13.11 -29.20 -1.11
N HIS A 409 -13.77 -28.19 -1.64
CA HIS A 409 -14.61 -27.25 -0.95
C HIS A 409 -16.01 -27.28 -1.58
N ILE A 410 -17.00 -26.87 -0.80
CA ILE A 410 -18.33 -26.57 -1.31
C ILE A 410 -18.61 -25.10 -1.08
N TYR A 411 -19.38 -24.52 -1.99
CA TYR A 411 -19.84 -23.15 -1.86
C TYR A 411 -21.35 -23.07 -2.13
N ALA A 412 -21.96 -22.07 -1.52
CA ALA A 412 -23.34 -21.69 -1.78
C ALA A 412 -23.45 -20.17 -1.70
N ASP A 413 -24.04 -19.56 -2.72
CA ASP A 413 -24.29 -18.13 -2.78
C ASP A 413 -25.79 -17.87 -2.87
N ALA A 414 -26.25 -16.81 -2.22
CA ALA A 414 -27.62 -16.34 -2.32
C ALA A 414 -27.61 -14.81 -2.38
N GLY A 415 -28.59 -14.22 -3.06
CA GLY A 415 -28.65 -12.78 -3.18
C GLY A 415 -29.96 -12.29 -3.77
N ILE A 416 -30.17 -11.00 -3.61
CA ILE A 416 -31.32 -10.27 -4.08
C ILE A 416 -30.81 -9.02 -4.76
N TYR A 417 -31.36 -8.70 -5.93
CA TYR A 417 -31.03 -7.47 -6.62
C TYR A 417 -32.26 -6.84 -7.26
N LYS A 418 -32.13 -5.56 -7.57
CA LYS A 418 -33.12 -4.80 -8.31
C LYS A 418 -32.44 -3.96 -9.36
N ASN A 419 -33.04 -3.93 -10.54
CA ASN A 419 -32.76 -2.98 -11.60
C ASN A 419 -33.90 -1.98 -11.71
N LYS A 420 -33.58 -0.77 -12.20
CA LYS A 420 -34.60 0.22 -12.52
C LYS A 420 -35.64 -0.39 -13.46
N ASN A 421 -36.91 -0.09 -13.19
CA ASN A 421 -38.07 -0.55 -13.96
C ASN A 421 -38.23 -2.08 -14.03
N ASN A 422 -37.50 -2.84 -13.22
CA ASN A 422 -37.62 -4.29 -13.13
C ASN A 422 -38.04 -4.69 -11.70
N PRO A 423 -38.78 -5.80 -11.56
CA PRO A 423 -39.08 -6.36 -10.24
C PRO A 423 -37.80 -6.82 -9.55
N THR A 424 -37.84 -6.88 -8.22
CA THR A 424 -36.75 -7.47 -7.43
C THR A 424 -36.61 -8.95 -7.77
N GLN A 425 -35.38 -9.41 -7.99
CA GLN A 425 -35.08 -10.79 -8.34
C GLN A 425 -34.24 -11.44 -7.23
N PHE A 426 -34.63 -12.67 -6.85
CA PHE A 426 -33.84 -13.53 -5.98
C PHE A 426 -32.99 -14.48 -6.83
N ILE A 427 -31.71 -14.58 -6.51
CA ILE A 427 -30.75 -15.45 -7.18
C ILE A 427 -29.93 -16.23 -6.17
N TRP A 428 -29.49 -17.41 -6.59
CA TRP A 428 -28.69 -18.31 -5.78
C TRP A 428 -27.87 -19.24 -6.67
N ASP A 429 -26.76 -19.73 -6.15
CA ASP A 429 -26.02 -20.84 -6.71
C ASP A 429 -25.36 -21.71 -5.65
N SER A 430 -24.92 -22.89 -6.06
CA SER A 430 -24.09 -23.78 -5.26
C SER A 430 -23.24 -24.66 -6.16
N GLY A 431 -22.13 -25.13 -5.63
CA GLY A 431 -21.22 -25.97 -6.37
C GLY A 431 -20.03 -26.45 -5.58
N VAL A 432 -19.10 -27.07 -6.32
CA VAL A 432 -17.86 -27.62 -5.77
C VAL A 432 -16.71 -26.72 -6.19
N LYS A 433 -15.83 -26.40 -5.25
CA LYS A 433 -14.57 -25.71 -5.52
C LYS A 433 -13.41 -26.66 -5.30
N VAL A 434 -12.49 -26.70 -6.26
CA VAL A 434 -11.24 -27.46 -6.17
C VAL A 434 -10.08 -26.49 -6.06
N ARG A 435 -9.39 -26.53 -4.92
CA ARG A 435 -8.20 -25.74 -4.65
C ARG A 435 -6.96 -26.52 -5.09
N VAL A 436 -6.58 -26.35 -6.37
CA VAL A 436 -5.41 -27.04 -6.95
C VAL A 436 -4.12 -26.56 -6.27
N ILE A 437 -3.95 -25.24 -6.17
CA ILE A 437 -2.88 -24.61 -5.39
C ILE A 437 -3.52 -23.54 -4.51
N PRO A 438 -3.41 -23.66 -3.16
CA PRO A 438 -4.02 -22.71 -2.24
C PRO A 438 -3.70 -21.26 -2.56
N ASP A 439 -4.74 -20.43 -2.64
CA ASP A 439 -4.68 -18.98 -2.89
C ASP A 439 -4.01 -18.59 -4.22
N PHE A 440 -3.84 -19.55 -5.16
CA PHE A 440 -3.19 -19.33 -6.45
C PHE A 440 -4.04 -19.79 -7.63
N LEU A 441 -4.47 -21.05 -7.61
CA LEU A 441 -5.32 -21.65 -8.63
C LEU A 441 -6.48 -22.39 -7.96
N GLU A 442 -7.67 -21.82 -8.08
CA GLU A 442 -8.92 -22.41 -7.62
C GLU A 442 -9.86 -22.58 -8.81
N ILE A 443 -10.53 -23.73 -8.91
CA ILE A 443 -11.50 -24.03 -9.98
C ILE A 443 -12.87 -24.20 -9.33
N TYR A 444 -13.90 -23.58 -9.91
CA TYR A 444 -15.27 -23.63 -9.43
C TYR A 444 -16.12 -24.38 -10.44
N PHE A 445 -16.83 -25.38 -9.95
CA PHE A 445 -17.75 -26.23 -10.69
C PHE A 445 -19.17 -25.93 -10.20
N PRO A 446 -19.93 -25.05 -10.89
CA PRO A 446 -21.33 -24.84 -10.61
C PRO A 446 -22.10 -26.15 -10.69
N VAL A 447 -22.99 -26.42 -9.73
CA VAL A 447 -23.85 -27.62 -9.73
C VAL A 447 -25.30 -27.21 -9.90
N GLN A 448 -25.76 -26.25 -9.11
CA GLN A 448 -27.13 -25.77 -9.15
C GLN A 448 -27.13 -24.25 -9.07
N SER A 449 -27.93 -23.59 -9.91
CA SER A 449 -28.10 -22.14 -9.86
C SER A 449 -29.55 -21.76 -10.14
N SER A 450 -29.84 -20.46 -10.11
CA SER A 450 -31.11 -19.91 -10.58
C SER A 450 -31.40 -20.17 -12.06
N LEU A 451 -30.42 -20.65 -12.84
CA LEU A 451 -30.63 -21.12 -14.21
C LEU A 451 -31.08 -22.59 -14.28
N GLY A 452 -30.90 -23.36 -13.20
CA GLY A 452 -31.22 -24.79 -13.15
C GLY A 452 -30.01 -25.65 -12.78
N PHE A 453 -30.05 -26.92 -13.19
CA PHE A 453 -28.97 -27.89 -12.99
C PHE A 453 -27.84 -27.64 -13.99
N GLU A 454 -26.75 -27.01 -13.53
CA GLU A 454 -25.67 -26.51 -14.39
C GLU A 454 -24.97 -27.61 -15.22
N PRO A 455 -24.66 -28.80 -14.67
CA PRO A 455 -24.04 -29.90 -15.44
C PRO A 455 -24.92 -30.45 -16.56
N GLY A 456 -26.23 -30.18 -16.55
CA GLY A 456 -27.15 -30.58 -17.62
C GLY A 456 -27.05 -29.72 -18.88
N PHE A 457 -26.40 -28.55 -18.82
CA PHE A 457 -26.26 -27.69 -19.99
C PHE A 457 -25.17 -28.20 -20.94
N LYS A 458 -25.44 -28.14 -22.25
CA LYS A 458 -24.49 -28.55 -23.30
C LYS A 458 -23.17 -27.75 -23.26
N ASP A 459 -23.19 -26.55 -22.72
CA ASP A 459 -22.04 -25.65 -22.59
C ASP A 459 -21.44 -25.64 -21.17
N TYR A 460 -21.67 -26.67 -20.36
CA TYR A 460 -21.17 -26.73 -18.98
C TYR A 460 -19.67 -26.45 -18.84
N GLY A 461 -18.83 -26.96 -19.75
CA GLY A 461 -17.40 -26.67 -19.75
C GLY A 461 -17.07 -25.18 -19.92
N LYS A 462 -17.95 -24.41 -20.56
CA LYS A 462 -17.84 -22.95 -20.68
C LYS A 462 -18.25 -22.21 -19.39
N ARG A 463 -18.95 -22.89 -18.49
CA ARG A 463 -19.49 -22.36 -17.23
C ARG A 463 -18.61 -22.63 -16.01
N ILE A 464 -17.66 -23.55 -16.12
CA ILE A 464 -16.59 -23.74 -15.13
C ILE A 464 -15.78 -22.45 -15.03
N ARG A 465 -15.45 -22.04 -13.81
CA ARG A 465 -14.68 -20.82 -13.55
C ARG A 465 -13.37 -21.11 -12.86
N TYR A 466 -12.44 -20.18 -12.93
CA TYR A 466 -11.19 -20.30 -12.19
C TYR A 466 -10.71 -18.97 -11.62
N THR A 467 -10.07 -19.01 -10.46
CA THR A 467 -9.25 -17.92 -9.94
C THR A 467 -7.80 -18.24 -10.25
N LEU A 468 -7.08 -17.33 -10.93
CA LEU A 468 -5.65 -17.45 -11.15
C LEU A 468 -4.93 -16.18 -10.70
N ILE A 469 -4.05 -16.29 -9.71
CA ILE A 469 -3.27 -15.17 -9.19
C ILE A 469 -1.79 -15.35 -9.58
N LEU A 470 -1.38 -14.79 -10.73
CA LEU A 470 -0.01 -14.88 -11.26
C LEU A 470 0.98 -13.95 -10.54
N ASN A 471 1.10 -14.07 -9.21
CA ASN A 471 2.17 -13.42 -8.46
C ASN A 471 3.23 -14.45 -8.09
N LEU A 472 4.45 -14.29 -8.62
CA LEU A 472 5.59 -15.18 -8.36
C LEU A 472 5.87 -15.35 -6.86
N SER A 473 5.57 -14.31 -6.06
CA SER A 473 5.70 -14.35 -4.60
C SER A 473 4.70 -15.31 -3.96
N THR A 474 3.48 -15.41 -4.49
CA THR A 474 2.44 -16.35 -4.04
C THR A 474 2.83 -17.78 -4.39
N ILE A 475 3.41 -18.02 -5.57
CA ILE A 475 3.94 -19.34 -5.99
C ILE A 475 5.08 -19.77 -5.07
N ILE A 476 6.06 -18.89 -4.82
CA ILE A 476 7.19 -19.18 -3.93
C ILE A 476 6.70 -19.45 -2.51
N ASN A 477 5.72 -18.68 -2.02
CA ASN A 477 5.12 -18.90 -0.70
C ASN A 477 4.26 -20.17 -0.62
N ALA A 478 3.58 -20.56 -1.71
CA ALA A 478 2.86 -21.83 -1.80
C ALA A 478 3.83 -23.02 -1.82
N ALA A 479 4.93 -22.93 -2.59
CA ALA A 479 5.99 -23.93 -2.61
C ALA A 479 6.67 -24.08 -1.24
N ARG A 480 6.95 -22.97 -0.55
CA ARG A 480 7.51 -22.96 0.83
C ARG A 480 6.57 -23.56 1.86
N ARG A 481 5.25 -23.47 1.66
CA ARG A 481 4.24 -24.06 2.56
C ARG A 481 4.03 -25.57 2.35
N GLY A 482 4.62 -26.15 1.30
CA GLY A 482 4.51 -27.56 0.95
C GLY A 482 3.15 -27.89 0.30
N TRP A 483 3.18 -28.73 -0.72
CA TRP A 483 1.98 -29.36 -1.28
C TRP A 483 1.57 -30.51 -0.33
N TYR A 484 0.35 -30.50 0.20
CA TYR A 484 -0.18 -31.57 1.04
C TYR A 484 -1.62 -31.92 0.70
#